data_AF-A0A924VHF4-F1
#
_entry.id   AF-A0A924VHF4-F1
#
_cell.length_a   1.000
_cell.length_b   1.000
_cell.length_c   1.000
_cell.angle_alpha   90.00
_cell.angle_beta   90.00
_cell.angle_gamma   90.00
#
_symmetry.space_group_name_H-M   'P 1'
#
loop_
_entity.id
_entity.type
_entity.pdbx_description
1 polymer ?
#
loop_
_entity_poly.entity_id
_entity_poly.type
_entity_poly.pdbx_seq_one_letter_code
_entity_poly.pdbx_strand_id
1 'polypeptide(L)'
;GASRLGSVLLYVLITTIGMQMNIMAIFENPGILIVGIVWMMIHAIIVVIVAKLTKTPFFFLAVSSMSNIGGPASAPVVASAFHPSLAPVGVLLAVFGYVVGTYGAYICGLLMQAVAP
;
A
#
# COMPACT_ATOMS: atom_id res chain seq x y z
N GLY A 1 15.28 21.64 6.16
CA GLY A 1 16.35 21.11 5.28
C GLY A 1 15.98 19.76 4.73
N ALA A 2 16.10 18.70 5.54
CA ALA A 2 15.89 17.31 5.14
C ALA A 2 14.48 16.99 4.58
N SER A 3 13.42 17.62 5.12
CA SER A 3 12.04 17.37 4.67
C SER A 3 11.78 17.79 3.21
N ARG A 4 12.37 18.89 2.72
CA ARG A 4 12.18 19.34 1.33
C ARG A 4 12.86 18.40 0.34
N LEU A 5 14.08 17.96 0.63
CA LEU A 5 14.80 17.04 -0.25
C LEU A 5 14.09 15.69 -0.31
N GLY A 6 13.61 15.17 0.83
CA GLY A 6 12.81 13.95 0.89
C GLY A 6 11.54 14.03 0.03
N SER A 7 10.79 15.14 0.10
CA SER A 7 9.60 15.34 -0.73
C SER A 7 9.91 15.38 -2.23
N VAL A 8 11.01 16.00 -2.64
CA VAL A 8 11.44 16.02 -4.05
C VAL A 8 11.76 14.60 -4.54
N LEU A 9 12.53 13.83 -3.76
CA LEU A 9 12.86 12.45 -4.10
C LEU A 9 11.62 11.55 -4.17
N LEU A 10 10.65 11.75 -3.27
CA LEU A 10 9.36 11.06 -3.33
C LEU A 10 8.60 11.37 -4.62
N TYR A 11 8.57 12.63 -5.06
CA TYR A 11 7.92 12.97 -6.33
C TYR A 11 8.62 12.37 -7.54
N VAL A 12 9.95 12.32 -7.55
CA VAL A 12 10.71 11.62 -8.61
C VAL A 12 10.37 10.13 -8.63
N LEU A 13 10.29 9.48 -7.47
CA LEU A 13 9.92 8.07 -7.35
C LEU A 13 8.50 7.81 -7.89
N ILE A 14 7.51 8.59 -7.44
CA ILE A 14 6.10 8.45 -7.86
C ILE A 14 5.99 8.64 -9.38
N THR A 15 6.66 9.66 -9.92
CA THR A 15 6.65 9.94 -11.36
C THR A 15 7.28 8.78 -12.14
N THR A 16 8.39 8.23 -11.65
CA THR A 16 9.07 7.09 -12.31
C THR A 16 8.19 5.84 -12.34
N ILE A 17 7.51 5.52 -11.23
CA ILE A 17 6.56 4.39 -11.17
C ILE A 17 5.38 4.64 -12.13
N GLY A 18 4.82 5.85 -12.14
CA GLY A 18 3.72 6.22 -13.01
C GLY A 18 4.05 6.14 -14.50
N MET A 19 5.26 6.54 -14.90
CA MET A 19 5.71 6.46 -16.30
C MET A 19 5.86 5.02 -16.83
N GLN A 20 6.04 4.03 -15.95
CA GLN A 20 6.10 2.62 -16.33
C GLN A 20 4.71 1.98 -16.52
N MET A 21 3.63 2.68 -16.16
CA MET A 21 2.26 2.16 -16.24
C MET A 21 1.69 2.32 -17.65
N ASN A 22 1.20 1.22 -18.23
CA ASN A 22 0.37 1.24 -19.43
C ASN A 22 -1.11 1.07 -19.06
N ILE A 23 -1.89 2.14 -19.12
CA ILE A 23 -3.31 2.13 -18.76
C ILE A 23 -4.14 1.34 -19.79
N MET A 24 -3.72 1.30 -21.05
CA MET A 24 -4.46 0.61 -22.11
C MET A 24 -4.41 -0.91 -21.96
N ALA A 25 -3.45 -1.46 -21.20
CA ALA A 25 -3.35 -2.88 -20.89
C ALA A 25 -4.59 -3.43 -20.15
N ILE A 26 -5.39 -2.55 -19.52
CA ILE A 26 -6.63 -2.93 -18.85
C ILE A 26 -7.69 -3.50 -19.82
N PHE A 27 -7.68 -3.04 -21.08
CA PHE A 27 -8.59 -3.52 -22.12
C PHE A 27 -8.14 -4.86 -22.71
N GLU A 28 -6.84 -5.14 -22.65
CA GLU A 28 -6.28 -6.40 -23.12
C GLU A 28 -6.55 -7.54 -22.13
N ASN A 29 -6.48 -7.25 -20.83
CA ASN A 29 -6.67 -8.24 -19.77
C ASN A 29 -7.60 -7.72 -18.66
N PRO A 30 -8.91 -7.55 -18.94
CA PRO A 30 -9.87 -7.02 -17.96
C PRO A 30 -10.00 -7.91 -16.71
N GLY A 31 -9.64 -9.20 -16.82
CA GLY A 31 -9.61 -10.12 -15.67
C GLY A 31 -8.69 -9.65 -14.54
N ILE A 32 -7.56 -9.00 -14.85
CA ILE A 32 -6.61 -8.51 -13.85
C ILE A 32 -7.24 -7.38 -13.01
N LEU A 33 -8.07 -6.54 -13.62
CA LEU A 33 -8.82 -5.50 -12.90
C LEU A 33 -9.79 -6.12 -11.90
N ILE A 34 -10.51 -7.17 -12.29
CA ILE A 34 -11.45 -7.88 -11.42
C ILE A 34 -10.71 -8.48 -10.23
N VAL A 35 -9.57 -9.12 -10.46
CA VAL A 35 -8.71 -9.64 -9.38
C VAL A 35 -8.29 -8.51 -8.43
N GLY A 36 -7.88 -7.36 -8.97
CA GLY A 36 -7.55 -6.17 -8.18
C GLY A 36 -8.72 -5.68 -7.32
N ILE A 37 -9.94 -5.62 -7.88
CA ILE A 37 -11.14 -5.22 -7.13
C ILE A 37 -11.44 -6.22 -6.00
N VAL A 38 -11.42 -7.52 -6.30
CA VAL A 38 -11.66 -8.57 -5.30
C VAL A 38 -10.61 -8.48 -4.19
N TRP A 39 -9.35 -8.30 -4.54
CA TRP A 39 -8.26 -8.13 -3.57
C TRP A 39 -8.49 -6.92 -2.64
N MET A 40 -8.84 -5.77 -3.21
CA MET A 40 -9.10 -4.55 -2.44
C MET A 40 -10.33 -4.68 -1.54
N MET A 41 -11.36 -5.39 -1.99
CA MET A 41 -12.53 -5.70 -1.17
C MET A 41 -12.16 -6.58 0.02
N ILE A 42 -11.40 -7.65 -0.19
CA ILE A 42 -10.94 -8.54 0.88
C ILE A 42 -10.09 -7.75 1.89
N HIS A 43 -9.14 -6.96 1.41
CA HIS A 43 -8.31 -6.09 2.26
C HIS A 43 -9.16 -5.15 3.10
N ALA A 44 -10.09 -4.41 2.48
CA ALA A 44 -10.94 -3.46 3.19
C ALA A 44 -11.80 -4.14 4.27
N ILE A 45 -12.37 -5.30 3.96
CA ILE A 45 -13.17 -6.09 4.91
C ILE A 45 -12.32 -6.51 6.10
N ILE A 46 -11.14 -7.08 5.88
CA ILE A 46 -10.24 -7.54 6.95
C ILE A 46 -9.86 -6.37 7.86
N VAL A 47 -9.42 -5.25 7.29
CA VAL A 47 -8.98 -4.08 8.06
C VAL A 47 -10.14 -3.50 8.89
N VAL A 48 -11.35 -3.42 8.32
CA VAL A 48 -12.54 -2.94 9.04
C VAL A 48 -12.95 -3.88 10.17
N ILE A 49 -12.93 -5.20 9.94
CA ILE A 49 -13.24 -6.20 10.97
C ILE A 49 -12.23 -6.08 12.12
N VAL A 50 -10.94 -6.07 11.81
CA VAL A 50 -9.88 -5.95 12.82
C VAL A 50 -10.06 -4.67 13.63
N ALA A 51 -10.24 -3.53 12.97
CA ALA A 51 -10.44 -2.26 13.66
C ALA A 51 -11.68 -2.25 14.57
N LYS A 52 -12.76 -2.93 14.16
CA LYS A 52 -13.97 -3.07 14.98
C LYS A 52 -13.73 -3.96 16.20
N LEU A 53 -13.02 -5.07 16.04
CA LEU A 53 -12.69 -5.99 17.14
C LEU A 53 -11.77 -5.34 18.18
N THR A 54 -10.78 -4.57 17.74
CA THR A 54 -9.82 -3.90 18.62
C THR A 54 -10.30 -2.53 19.09
N LYS A 55 -11.46 -2.05 18.63
CA LYS A 55 -12.02 -0.71 18.93
C LYS A 55 -11.02 0.41 18.60
N THR A 56 -10.34 0.26 17.47
CA THR A 56 -9.26 1.17 17.05
C THR A 56 -9.83 2.47 16.48
N PRO A 57 -9.28 3.65 16.82
CA PRO A 57 -9.71 4.91 16.23
C PRO A 57 -9.38 4.99 14.74
N PHE A 58 -10.17 5.77 14.00
CA PHE A 58 -10.09 5.88 12.54
C PHE A 58 -8.68 6.23 12.02
N PHE A 59 -7.92 7.02 12.78
CA PHE A 59 -6.52 7.35 12.48
C PHE A 59 -5.68 6.11 12.12
N PHE A 60 -5.66 5.11 13.00
CA PHE A 60 -4.83 3.92 12.78
C PHE A 60 -5.36 3.06 11.64
N LEU A 61 -6.68 3.00 11.43
CA LEU A 61 -7.27 2.31 10.28
C LEU A 61 -6.83 2.96 8.96
N ALA A 62 -6.91 4.29 8.86
CA ALA A 62 -6.56 5.01 7.64
C ALA A 62 -5.07 4.91 7.31
N VAL A 63 -4.19 5.13 8.30
CA VAL A 63 -2.74 5.09 8.10
C VAL A 63 -2.24 3.67 7.85
N SER A 64 -2.76 2.65 8.55
CA SER A 64 -2.37 1.25 8.30
C SER A 64 -2.78 0.78 6.91
N SER A 65 -4.02 1.06 6.48
CA SER A 65 -4.47 0.69 5.13
C SER A 65 -3.61 1.33 4.04
N MET A 66 -3.25 2.60 4.20
CA MET A 66 -2.40 3.30 3.23
C MET A 66 -0.95 2.80 3.24
N SER A 67 -0.46 2.33 4.38
CA SER A 67 0.86 1.72 4.49
C SER A 67 0.97 0.42 3.69
N ASN A 68 -0.12 -0.34 3.56
CA ASN A 68 -0.17 -1.60 2.81
C ASN A 68 -0.46 -1.42 1.31
N ILE A 69 -1.30 -0.46 0.92
CA ILE A 69 -1.73 -0.31 -0.49
C ILE A 69 -0.93 0.78 -1.21
N GLY A 70 -0.81 1.96 -0.61
CA GLY A 70 -0.20 3.11 -1.29
C GLY A 70 1.24 3.40 -0.85
N GLY A 71 1.76 2.62 0.10
CA GLY A 71 3.17 2.54 0.44
C GLY A 71 3.78 3.88 0.89
N PRO A 72 5.10 4.07 0.70
CA PRO A 72 5.82 5.26 1.18
C PRO A 72 5.37 6.57 0.54
N ALA A 73 4.63 6.49 -0.57
CA ALA A 73 4.13 7.66 -1.29
C ALA A 73 2.89 8.27 -0.62
N SER A 74 1.91 7.46 -0.23
CA SER A 74 0.62 7.97 0.26
C SER A 74 0.40 7.83 1.77
N ALA A 75 1.05 6.86 2.44
CA ALA A 75 0.90 6.70 3.89
C ALA A 75 1.32 7.94 4.70
N PRO A 76 2.43 8.64 4.37
CA PRO A 76 2.83 9.86 5.08
C PRO A 76 1.85 11.00 4.84
N VAL A 77 1.30 11.08 3.63
CA VAL A 77 0.30 12.09 3.25
C VAL A 77 -0.95 11.92 4.11
N VAL A 78 -1.49 10.71 4.19
CA VAL A 78 -2.67 10.42 5.03
C VAL A 78 -2.37 10.63 6.51
N ALA A 79 -1.20 10.24 7.00
CA ALA A 79 -0.82 10.50 8.40
C ALA A 79 -0.70 12.00 8.71
N SER A 80 -0.11 12.78 7.80
CA SER A 80 0.06 14.23 7.95
C SER A 80 -1.26 15.01 7.97
N ALA A 81 -2.32 14.46 7.35
CA ALA A 81 -3.65 15.05 7.38
C ALA A 81 -4.26 15.05 8.80
N PHE A 82 -3.80 14.16 9.68
CA PHE A 82 -4.18 14.16 11.10
C PHE A 82 -3.27 15.06 11.92
N HIS A 83 -1.95 14.93 11.76
CA HIS A 83 -0.99 15.86 12.36
C HIS A 83 0.36 15.78 11.61
N PRO A 84 1.01 16.92 11.29
CA PRO A 84 2.27 16.92 10.54
C PRO A 84 3.39 16.07 11.15
N SER A 85 3.42 15.94 12.49
CA SER A 85 4.42 15.11 13.18
C SER A 85 4.24 13.60 12.97
N LEU A 86 3.12 13.17 12.37
CA LEU A 86 2.81 11.76 12.12
C LEU A 86 3.27 11.31 10.73
N ALA A 87 3.72 12.21 9.85
CA ALA A 87 4.26 11.85 8.54
C ALA A 87 5.42 10.83 8.63
N PRO A 88 6.42 10.98 9.52
CA PRO A 88 7.48 9.97 9.68
C PRO A 88 6.95 8.60 10.12
N VAL A 89 5.89 8.56 10.94
CA VAL A 89 5.25 7.32 11.36
C VAL A 89 4.63 6.60 10.16
N GLY A 90 3.93 7.35 9.29
CA GLY A 90 3.40 6.81 8.04
C GLY A 90 4.48 6.25 7.11
N VAL A 91 5.64 6.91 7.00
CA VAL A 91 6.79 6.41 6.23
C VAL A 91 7.29 5.07 6.79
N LEU A 92 7.52 5.00 8.10
CA LEU A 92 8.05 3.79 8.74
C LEU A 92 7.09 2.60 8.62
N LEU A 93 5.79 2.83 8.83
CA LEU A 93 4.76 1.80 8.67
C LEU A 93 4.68 1.30 7.23
N ALA A 94 4.78 2.19 6.25
CA ALA A 94 4.80 1.80 4.84
C ALA A 94 6.02 0.97 4.45
N VAL A 95 7.21 1.37 4.91
CA VAL A 95 8.45 0.60 4.67
C VAL A 95 8.34 -0.79 5.31
N PHE A 96 7.84 -0.87 6.55
CA PHE A 96 7.61 -2.15 7.20
C PHE A 96 6.59 -3.02 6.43
N GLY A 97 5.47 -2.43 6.01
CA GLY A 97 4.46 -3.09 5.20
C GLY A 97 5.03 -3.65 3.89
N TYR A 98 5.95 -2.92 3.23
CA TYR A 98 6.65 -3.39 2.05
C TYR A 98 7.57 -4.58 2.33
N VAL A 99 8.33 -4.54 3.42
CA VAL A 99 9.19 -5.67 3.80
C VAL A 99 8.34 -6.92 4.02
N VAL A 100 7.30 -6.83 4.85
CA VAL A 100 6.40 -7.96 5.14
C VAL A 100 5.68 -8.44 3.87
N GLY A 101 5.16 -7.51 3.08
CA GLY A 101 4.45 -7.80 1.84
C GLY A 101 5.34 -8.50 0.80
N THR A 102 6.61 -8.09 0.70
CA THR A 102 7.58 -8.71 -0.23
C THR A 102 7.85 -10.16 0.14
N TYR A 103 8.12 -10.44 1.42
CA TYR A 103 8.32 -11.82 1.87
C TYR A 103 7.05 -12.65 1.77
N GLY A 104 5.89 -12.06 2.10
CA GLY A 104 4.59 -12.73 1.96
C GLY A 104 4.32 -13.11 0.50
N ALA A 105 4.53 -12.18 -0.44
CA ALA A 105 4.37 -12.42 -1.86
C ALA A 105 5.33 -13.51 -2.38
N TYR A 106 6.58 -13.51 -1.91
CA TYR A 106 7.54 -14.56 -2.24
C TYR A 106 7.06 -15.94 -1.77
N ILE A 107 6.57 -16.04 -0.53
CA ILE A 107 5.99 -17.30 0.00
C ILE A 107 4.76 -17.70 -0.81
N CYS A 108 3.87 -16.78 -1.15
CA CYS A 108 2.73 -17.06 -2.03
C CYS A 108 3.18 -17.61 -3.38
N GLY A 109 4.25 -17.06 -3.96
CA GLY A 109 4.86 -17.57 -5.20
C GLY A 109 5.37 -19.01 -5.06
N LEU A 110 6.05 -19.33 -3.95
CA LEU A 110 6.51 -20.69 -3.65
C LEU A 110 5.33 -21.66 -3.48
N LEU A 111 4.26 -21.24 -2.80
CA LEU A 111 3.06 -22.05 -2.64
C LEU A 111 2.36 -22.31 -3.97
N MET A 112 2.27 -21.30 -4.85
CA MET A 112 1.74 -21.49 -6.20
C MET A 112 2.61 -22.44 -7.02
N GLN A 113 3.94 -22.32 -6.93
CA GLN A 113 4.87 -23.22 -7.60
C GLN A 113 4.73 -24.67 -7.12
N ALA A 114 4.51 -24.88 -5.82
CA ALA A 114 4.35 -26.21 -5.24
C ALA A 114 3.07 -26.94 -5.71
N VAL A 115 2.06 -26.20 -6.15
CA VAL A 115 0.75 -26.72 -6.60
C VAL A 115 0.59 -26.61 -8.12
N ALA A 116 1.54 -25.97 -8.82
CA ALA A 116 1.53 -25.86 -10.26
C ALA A 116 1.76 -27.26 -10.90
N PRO A 117 0.92 -27.68 -11.86
CA PRO A 117 1.02 -28.97 -12.51
C PRO A 117 2.25 -29.12 -13.41
#